data_AF-A0A941LDE4-F1
#
_entry.id   AF-A0A941LDE4-F1
#
_cell.length_a   1.000
_cell.length_b   1.000
_cell.length_c   1.000
_cell.angle_alpha   90.00
_cell.angle_beta   90.00
_cell.angle_gamma   90.00
#
_symmetry.space_group_name_H-M   'P 1'
#
loop_
_entity.id
_entity.type
_entity.pdbx_description
1 polymer ?
#
loop_
_entity_poly.entity_id
_entity_poly.type
_entity_poly.pdbx_seq_one_letter_code
_entity_poly.pdbx_strand_id
1 'polypeptide(L)'
;MTHPAAGDLTQYRVTFFFGPEPVEDRPDHLRCVFNVKKRSWKGGVQVGVDVAQPHIGQTREHIGFSSWIQALLRDMDPEDRAETMRRADDLFIQSLCTSALHLALQAGLDQQNQVIEASTFAVELTHLAQDTPAEITDRIRLELDLAEPPDLA
;
A
#
# COMPACT_ATOMS: atom_id res chain seq x y z
N MET A 1 20.44 -19.00 15.21
CA MET A 1 19.53 -17.85 15.38
C MET A 1 18.18 -18.25 14.82
N THR A 2 17.23 -18.62 15.67
CA THR A 2 15.86 -18.99 15.31
C THR A 2 15.13 -17.73 14.83
N HIS A 3 14.83 -17.66 13.53
CA HIS A 3 13.88 -16.67 13.03
C HIS A 3 12.52 -16.97 13.67
N PRO A 4 11.79 -15.98 14.21
CA PRO A 4 10.42 -16.23 14.66
C PRO A 4 9.63 -16.79 13.46
N ALA A 5 8.83 -17.83 13.71
CA ALA A 5 7.96 -18.38 12.69
C ALA A 5 7.11 -17.24 12.11
N ALA A 6 7.16 -17.02 10.79
CA ALA A 6 6.35 -16.02 10.12
C ALA A 6 4.90 -16.16 10.59
N GLY A 7 4.31 -15.08 11.10
CA GLY A 7 2.93 -15.11 11.59
C GLY A 7 1.99 -15.56 10.48
N ASP A 8 1.15 -16.56 10.74
CA ASP A 8 0.11 -17.00 9.81
C ASP A 8 -0.85 -15.83 9.53
N LEU A 9 -0.75 -15.22 8.35
CA LEU A 9 -1.57 -14.06 7.98
C LEU A 9 -3.07 -14.40 7.91
N THR A 10 -3.44 -15.67 7.72
CA THR A 10 -4.84 -16.10 7.62
C THR A 10 -5.63 -15.93 8.93
N GLN A 11 -4.93 -15.72 10.05
CA GLN A 11 -5.54 -15.43 11.34
C GLN A 11 -6.04 -13.98 11.47
N TYR A 12 -5.63 -13.08 10.57
CA TYR A 12 -6.03 -11.69 10.57
C TYR A 12 -7.12 -11.44 9.53
N ARG A 13 -8.10 -10.60 9.91
CA ARG A 13 -9.02 -9.95 8.98
C ARG A 13 -8.64 -8.48 8.95
N VAL A 14 -8.34 -7.98 7.77
CA VAL A 14 -7.96 -6.59 7.52
C VAL A 14 -9.04 -5.94 6.68
N THR A 15 -9.41 -4.72 7.04
CA THR A 15 -10.31 -3.90 6.23
C THR A 15 -9.75 -2.49 6.18
N PHE A 16 -9.60 -1.95 4.98
CA PHE A 16 -9.23 -0.56 4.79
C PHE A 16 -10.29 0.35 5.43
N PHE A 17 -9.85 1.34 6.21
CA PHE A 17 -10.76 2.27 6.89
C PHE A 17 -10.80 3.63 6.18
N PHE A 18 -9.66 4.31 6.06
CA PHE A 18 -9.53 5.55 5.26
C PHE A 18 -8.08 5.86 4.89
N GLY A 19 -7.89 6.82 3.98
CA GLY A 19 -6.59 7.29 3.50
C GLY A 19 -6.45 7.23 1.96
N PRO A 20 -5.32 7.68 1.42
CA PRO A 20 -4.21 8.31 2.13
C PRO A 20 -4.56 9.75 2.54
N GLU A 21 -4.25 10.13 3.78
CA GLU A 21 -4.44 11.51 4.28
C GLU A 21 -3.11 12.07 4.82
N PRO A 22 -2.85 13.38 4.70
CA PRO A 22 -1.70 14.02 5.34
C PRO A 22 -1.70 13.83 6.86
N VAL A 23 -0.51 13.64 7.44
CA VAL A 23 -0.34 13.61 8.91
C VAL A 23 -0.20 15.05 9.42
N GLU A 24 -1.07 15.45 10.37
CA GLU A 24 -1.23 16.84 10.83
C GLU A 24 0.09 17.53 11.24
N ASP A 25 0.97 16.83 11.96
CA ASP A 25 2.27 17.35 12.42
C ASP A 25 3.45 16.96 11.51
N ARG A 26 3.20 16.25 10.40
CA ARG A 26 4.22 15.76 9.46
C ARG A 26 3.71 15.83 8.03
N PRO A 27 3.78 17.00 7.39
CA PRO A 27 3.21 17.21 6.05
C PRO A 27 3.93 16.41 4.95
N ASP A 28 5.13 15.91 5.22
CA ASP A 28 5.88 15.00 4.37
C ASP A 28 5.46 13.53 4.53
N HIS A 29 4.44 13.24 5.35
CA HIS A 29 3.91 11.90 5.59
C HIS A 29 2.44 11.80 5.18
N LEU A 30 2.09 10.66 4.61
CA LEU A 30 0.71 10.25 4.36
C LEU A 30 0.38 9.03 5.22
N ARG A 31 -0.86 8.96 5.69
CA ARG A 31 -1.37 7.87 6.52
C ARG A 31 -2.53 7.15 5.86
N CYS A 32 -2.48 5.83 5.89
CA CYS A 32 -3.63 4.96 5.70
C CYS A 32 -4.02 4.34 7.05
N VAL A 33 -5.31 4.16 7.30
CA VAL A 33 -5.80 3.48 8.51
C VAL A 33 -6.55 2.21 8.14
N PHE A 34 -6.28 1.15 8.89
CA PHE A 34 -6.88 -0.16 8.70
C PHE A 34 -7.55 -0.64 9.99
N ASN A 35 -8.70 -1.29 9.85
CA ASN A 35 -9.26 -2.11 10.90
C ASN A 35 -8.63 -3.50 10.82
N VAL A 36 -8.01 -3.93 11.91
CA VAL A 36 -7.35 -5.22 12.02
C VAL A 36 -7.99 -6.05 13.13
N LYS A 37 -8.38 -7.27 12.81
CA LYS A 37 -8.92 -8.22 13.79
C LYS A 37 -8.24 -9.58 13.67
N LYS A 38 -7.54 -9.99 14.73
CA LYS A 38 -7.03 -11.34 14.89
C LYS A 38 -8.12 -12.28 15.40
N ARG A 39 -8.15 -13.55 14.96
CA ARG A 39 -9.12 -14.56 15.44
C ARG A 39 -9.13 -14.73 16.97
N SER A 40 -7.98 -14.55 17.62
CA SER A 40 -7.82 -14.70 19.08
C SER A 40 -8.16 -13.43 19.87
N TRP A 41 -8.44 -12.30 19.21
CA TRP A 41 -8.68 -11.03 19.89
C TRP A 41 -10.15 -10.85 20.25
N LYS A 42 -10.38 -10.24 21.43
CA LYS A 42 -11.72 -9.88 21.89
C LYS A 42 -12.38 -8.80 21.02
N GLY A 43 -11.58 -7.95 20.37
CA GLY A 43 -12.02 -6.86 19.52
C GLY A 43 -11.02 -6.56 18.40
N GLY A 44 -11.48 -5.83 17.38
CA GLY A 44 -10.59 -5.26 16.37
C GLY A 44 -9.86 -4.02 16.90
N VAL A 45 -8.78 -3.65 16.23
CA VAL A 45 -7.98 -2.46 16.54
C VAL A 45 -7.79 -1.65 15.27
N GLN A 46 -7.50 -0.37 15.42
CA GLN A 46 -7.14 0.51 14.31
C GLN A 46 -5.61 0.63 14.23
N VAL A 47 -5.08 0.35 13.05
CA VAL A 47 -3.66 0.46 12.76
C VAL A 47 -3.47 1.55 11.71
N GLY A 48 -2.83 2.65 12.11
CA GLY A 48 -2.33 3.66 11.18
C GLY A 48 -1.02 3.19 10.56
N VAL A 49 -0.83 3.46 9.28
CA VAL A 49 0.42 3.19 8.57
C VAL A 49 0.86 4.47 7.90
N ASP A 50 2.02 4.96 8.30
CA ASP A 50 2.63 6.14 7.71
C ASP A 50 3.57 5.74 6.59
N VAL A 51 3.59 6.56 5.54
CA VAL A 51 4.58 6.50 4.46
C VAL A 51 5.08 7.90 4.18
N ALA A 52 6.40 8.04 4.02
CA ALA A 52 7.03 9.32 3.75
C ALA A 52 7.00 9.63 2.24
N GLN A 53 6.69 10.87 1.87
CA GLN A 53 6.67 11.33 0.48
C GLN A 53 7.97 11.03 -0.30
N PRO A 54 9.18 11.18 0.27
CA PRO A 54 10.40 10.77 -0.41
C PRO A 54 10.41 9.28 -0.78
N HIS A 55 9.92 8.39 0.09
CA HIS A 55 9.85 6.95 -0.20
C HIS A 55 8.79 6.65 -1.27
N ILE A 56 7.65 7.36 -1.26
CA ILE A 56 6.64 7.25 -2.30
C ILE A 56 7.24 7.61 -3.66
N GLY A 57 7.93 8.77 -3.75
CA GLY A 57 8.57 9.23 -4.99
C GLY A 57 9.60 8.23 -5.53
N GLN A 58 10.52 7.77 -4.67
CA GLN A 58 11.53 6.77 -5.06
C GLN A 58 10.90 5.47 -5.54
N THR A 59 9.85 4.99 -4.86
CA THR A 59 9.16 3.75 -5.25
C THR A 59 8.43 3.92 -6.58
N ARG A 60 7.82 5.08 -6.83
CA ARG A 60 7.16 5.40 -8.11
C ARG A 60 8.13 5.39 -9.27
N GLU A 61 9.27 6.06 -9.10
CA GLU A 61 10.34 6.11 -10.10
C GLU A 61 10.87 4.72 -10.39
N HIS A 62 11.13 3.93 -9.35
CA HIS A 62 11.66 2.58 -9.48
C HIS A 62 10.72 1.65 -10.26
N ILE A 63 9.42 1.70 -9.94
CA ILE A 63 8.39 0.87 -10.60
C ILE A 63 8.09 1.36 -12.03
N GLY A 64 8.49 2.60 -12.38
CA GLY A 64 8.05 3.23 -13.63
C GLY A 64 6.55 3.49 -13.63
N PHE A 65 5.97 3.81 -12.46
CA PHE A 65 4.52 3.93 -12.26
C PHE A 65 3.87 4.90 -13.25
N SER A 66 4.48 6.07 -13.45
CA SER A 66 3.95 7.10 -14.35
C SER A 66 3.87 6.64 -15.80
N SER A 67 4.90 5.97 -16.32
CA SER A 67 4.86 5.42 -17.68
C SER A 67 3.82 4.30 -17.81
N TRP A 68 3.74 3.44 -16.80
CA TRP A 68 2.81 2.31 -16.76
C TRP A 68 1.35 2.77 -16.78
N ILE A 69 0.96 3.67 -15.87
CA ILE A 69 -0.44 4.12 -15.78
C ILE A 69 -0.83 4.96 -17.00
N GLN A 70 0.07 5.78 -17.54
CA GLN A 70 -0.21 6.57 -18.75
C GLN A 70 -0.44 5.67 -19.98
N ALA A 71 0.25 4.54 -20.07
CA ALA A 71 0.00 3.56 -21.13
C ALA A 71 -1.41 2.95 -21.03
N LEU A 72 -1.86 2.63 -19.81
CA LEU A 72 -3.20 2.07 -19.56
C LEU A 72 -4.34 3.06 -19.81
N LEU A 73 -4.11 4.35 -19.53
CA LEU A 73 -5.15 5.39 -19.67
C LEU A 73 -5.11 6.09 -21.04
N ARG A 74 -4.32 5.60 -22.00
CA ARG A 74 -4.07 6.27 -23.28
C ARG A 74 -5.35 6.56 -24.06
N ASP A 75 -6.23 5.57 -24.15
CA ASP A 75 -7.43 5.60 -24.98
C ASP A 75 -8.68 6.06 -24.21
N MET A 76 -8.49 6.45 -22.95
CA MET A 76 -9.55 6.95 -22.07
C MET A 76 -9.85 8.42 -22.36
N ASP A 77 -11.13 8.80 -22.24
CA ASP A 77 -11.54 10.19 -22.40
C ASP A 77 -10.82 11.12 -21.41
N PRO A 78 -10.50 12.38 -21.77
CA PRO A 78 -9.66 13.25 -20.94
C PRO A 78 -10.21 13.53 -19.53
N GLU A 79 -11.54 13.59 -19.39
CA GLU A 79 -12.22 13.83 -18.11
C GLU A 79 -12.07 12.61 -17.19
N ASP A 80 -12.44 11.43 -17.69
CA ASP A 80 -12.28 10.15 -16.99
C ASP A 80 -10.82 9.87 -16.65
N ARG A 81 -9.90 10.15 -17.59
CA ARG A 81 -8.47 9.95 -17.38
C ARG A 81 -7.93 10.74 -16.19
N ALA A 82 -8.37 11.98 -15.99
CA ALA A 82 -7.90 12.80 -14.88
C ALA A 82 -8.40 12.27 -13.54
N GLU A 83 -9.64 11.77 -13.49
CA GLU A 83 -10.20 11.14 -12.29
C GLU A 83 -9.52 9.80 -11.99
N THR A 84 -9.37 8.94 -13.00
CA THR A 84 -8.68 7.66 -12.87
C THR A 84 -7.23 7.84 -12.46
N MET A 85 -6.52 8.86 -12.96
CA MET A 85 -5.15 9.16 -12.52
C MET A 85 -5.11 9.54 -11.03
N ARG A 86 -6.01 10.42 -10.56
CA ARG A 86 -6.08 10.75 -9.13
C ARG A 86 -6.34 9.50 -8.28
N ARG A 87 -7.26 8.64 -8.73
CA ARG A 87 -7.56 7.38 -8.04
C ARG A 87 -6.36 6.43 -8.07
N ALA A 88 -5.64 6.33 -9.18
CA ALA A 88 -4.42 5.54 -9.29
C ALA A 88 -3.34 6.03 -8.31
N ASP A 89 -3.22 7.34 -8.14
CA ASP A 89 -2.28 7.94 -7.20
C ASP A 89 -2.58 7.53 -5.75
N ASP A 90 -3.85 7.61 -5.34
CA ASP A 90 -4.31 7.16 -4.03
C ASP A 90 -4.06 5.66 -3.83
N LEU A 91 -4.41 4.84 -4.83
CA LEU A 91 -4.26 3.40 -4.79
C LEU A 91 -2.81 2.95 -4.72
N PHE A 92 -1.89 3.70 -5.32
CA PHE A 92 -0.46 3.46 -5.18
C PHE A 92 -0.04 3.58 -3.72
N ILE A 93 -0.45 4.66 -3.05
CA ILE A 93 -0.11 4.91 -1.64
C ILE A 93 -0.79 3.87 -0.75
N GLN A 94 -2.07 3.55 -0.99
CA GLN A 94 -2.79 2.49 -0.28
C GLN A 94 -2.12 1.11 -0.46
N SER A 95 -1.53 0.85 -1.61
CA SER A 95 -0.78 -0.39 -1.87
C SER A 95 0.49 -0.46 -1.05
N LEU A 96 1.26 0.63 -0.95
CA LEU A 96 2.43 0.71 -0.06
C LEU A 96 2.05 0.55 1.42
N CYS A 97 1.01 1.26 1.87
CA CYS A 97 0.47 1.13 3.22
C CYS A 97 0.06 -0.32 3.53
N THR A 98 -0.60 -0.99 2.59
CA THR A 98 -1.01 -2.40 2.74
C THR A 98 0.21 -3.32 2.84
N SER A 99 1.24 -3.10 2.03
CA SER A 99 2.48 -3.88 2.10
C SER A 99 3.18 -3.70 3.44
N ALA A 100 3.28 -2.47 3.96
CA ALA A 100 3.82 -2.21 5.30
C ALA A 100 2.98 -2.86 6.41
N LEU A 101 1.65 -2.82 6.30
CA LEU A 101 0.79 -3.52 7.24
C LEU A 101 1.02 -5.04 7.22
N HIS A 102 1.16 -5.65 6.04
CA HIS A 102 1.46 -7.07 5.92
C HIS A 102 2.77 -7.45 6.62
N LEU A 103 3.83 -6.66 6.44
CA LEU A 103 5.11 -6.84 7.14
C LEU A 103 4.92 -6.76 8.67
N ALA A 104 4.13 -5.79 9.13
CA ALA A 104 3.83 -5.65 10.55
C ALA A 104 3.00 -6.81 11.12
N LEU A 105 2.06 -7.35 10.34
CA LEU A 105 1.27 -8.53 10.72
C LEU A 105 2.14 -9.79 10.83
N GLN A 106 3.13 -9.94 9.94
CA GLN A 106 4.11 -11.03 9.99
C GLN A 106 5.03 -10.91 11.22
N ALA A 107 5.45 -9.69 11.56
CA ALA A 107 6.24 -9.38 12.76
C ALA A 107 5.43 -9.54 14.06
N GLY A 108 4.10 -9.40 13.98
CA GLY A 108 3.18 -9.46 15.10
C GLY A 108 2.76 -8.07 15.55
N LEU A 109 1.45 -7.92 15.80
CA LEU A 109 0.84 -6.70 16.33
C LEU A 109 0.26 -6.94 17.73
N ASP A 110 0.23 -5.89 18.54
CA ASP A 110 -0.47 -5.89 19.82
C ASP A 110 -1.97 -5.64 19.61
N GLN A 111 -2.81 -6.11 20.54
CA GLN A 111 -4.25 -5.81 20.53
C GLN A 111 -4.52 -4.40 21.09
N GLN A 112 -3.96 -3.38 20.45
CA GLN A 112 -4.22 -1.98 20.76
C GLN A 112 -4.15 -1.12 19.48
N ASN A 113 -4.75 0.06 19.52
CA ASN A 113 -4.59 1.01 18.43
C ASN A 113 -3.13 1.47 18.38
N GLN A 114 -2.54 1.46 17.19
CA GLN A 114 -1.12 1.80 17.01
C GLN A 114 -0.87 2.42 15.64
N VAL A 115 0.29 3.06 15.52
CA VAL A 115 0.80 3.60 14.26
C VAL A 115 2.09 2.87 13.91
N ILE A 116 2.21 2.47 12.65
CA ILE A 116 3.45 1.99 12.04
C ILE A 116 4.10 3.21 11.40
N GLU A 117 5.23 3.64 11.95
CA GLU A 117 5.99 4.79 11.46
C GLU A 117 6.59 4.50 10.09
N ALA A 118 6.74 5.52 9.23
CA ALA A 118 7.24 5.37 7.87
C ALA A 118 8.67 4.81 7.77
N SER A 119 9.47 4.94 8.82
CA SER A 119 10.81 4.39 8.90
C SER A 119 10.85 2.91 9.25
N THR A 120 9.77 2.35 9.81
CA THR A 120 9.76 1.00 10.40
C THR A 120 10.07 -0.10 9.39
N PHE A 121 9.53 0.03 8.17
CA PHE A 121 9.67 -0.97 7.09
C PHE A 121 10.18 -0.36 5.78
N ALA A 122 10.91 0.76 5.85
CA ALA A 122 11.36 1.49 4.67
C ALA A 122 12.25 0.65 3.76
N VAL A 123 13.16 -0.15 4.35
CA VAL A 123 14.07 -1.02 3.61
C VAL A 123 13.31 -2.18 2.96
N GLU A 124 12.41 -2.81 3.71
CA GLU A 124 11.60 -3.93 3.27
C GLU A 124 10.63 -3.52 2.15
N LEU A 125 9.99 -2.35 2.25
CA LEU A 125 9.17 -1.79 1.18
C LEU A 125 9.99 -1.51 -0.08
N THR A 126 11.22 -1.03 0.07
CA THR A 126 12.13 -0.80 -1.06
C THR A 126 12.46 -2.12 -1.77
N HIS A 127 12.78 -3.17 -1.02
CA HIS A 127 13.05 -4.49 -1.59
C HIS A 127 11.80 -5.09 -2.25
N LEU A 128 10.62 -4.97 -1.64
CA LEU A 128 9.37 -5.47 -2.23
C LEU A 128 9.07 -4.77 -3.56
N ALA A 129 9.25 -3.44 -3.63
CA ALA A 129 9.08 -2.71 -4.88
C ALA A 129 10.10 -3.10 -5.97
N GLN A 130 11.29 -3.56 -5.57
CA GLN A 130 12.35 -4.04 -6.48
C GLN A 130 12.09 -5.46 -6.98
N ASP A 131 11.71 -6.35 -6.06
CA ASP A 131 11.59 -7.78 -6.34
C ASP A 131 10.25 -8.13 -6.99
N THR A 132 9.17 -7.45 -6.58
CA THR A 132 7.80 -7.75 -7.01
C THR A 132 6.99 -6.48 -7.36
N PRO A 133 7.46 -5.61 -8.28
CA PRO A 133 6.74 -4.40 -8.68
C PRO A 133 5.32 -4.69 -9.21
N ALA A 134 5.14 -5.86 -9.84
CA ALA A 134 3.86 -6.32 -10.35
C ALA A 134 2.77 -6.44 -9.27
N GLU A 135 3.12 -6.81 -8.03
CA GLU A 135 2.13 -6.93 -6.95
C GLU A 135 1.48 -5.60 -6.58
N ILE A 136 2.22 -4.49 -6.73
CA ILE A 136 1.71 -3.14 -6.50
C ILE A 136 0.84 -2.72 -7.70
N THR A 137 1.34 -2.88 -8.92
CA THR A 137 0.65 -2.43 -10.13
C THR A 137 -0.63 -3.23 -10.42
N ASP A 138 -0.62 -4.55 -10.19
CA ASP A 138 -1.79 -5.39 -10.43
C ASP A 138 -2.94 -5.08 -9.48
N ARG A 139 -2.65 -4.76 -8.21
CA ARG A 139 -3.70 -4.33 -7.28
C ARG A 139 -4.37 -3.04 -7.76
N ILE A 140 -3.58 -2.07 -8.21
CA ILE A 140 -4.09 -0.79 -8.72
C ILE A 140 -4.91 -1.04 -9.99
N ARG A 141 -4.41 -1.85 -10.92
CA ARG A 141 -5.10 -2.21 -12.17
C ARG A 141 -6.46 -2.85 -11.91
N LEU A 142 -6.51 -3.84 -11.02
CA LEU A 142 -7.74 -4.56 -10.68
C LEU A 142 -8.76 -3.63 -10.00
N GLU A 143 -8.31 -2.77 -9.09
CA GLU A 143 -9.19 -1.84 -8.38
C GLU A 143 -9.73 -0.73 -9.29
N LEU A 144 -9.00 -0.38 -10.35
CA LEU A 144 -9.43 0.55 -11.39
C LEU A 144 -10.20 -0.11 -12.54
N ASP A 145 -10.40 -1.43 -12.49
CA ASP A 145 -11.02 -2.24 -13.56
C ASP A 145 -10.35 -2.02 -14.94
N LEU A 146 -9.01 -1.93 -14.96
CA LEU A 146 -8.23 -1.69 -16.17
C LEU A 146 -7.78 -3.02 -16.81
N ALA A 147 -7.84 -3.07 -18.15
CA ALA A 147 -7.30 -4.18 -18.92
C ALA A 147 -5.77 -4.28 -18.77
N GLU A 148 -5.21 -5.46 -19.07
CA GLU A 148 -3.75 -5.62 -19.12
C GLU A 148 -3.15 -4.78 -20.26
N PRO A 149 -1.98 -4.18 -20.04
CA PRO A 149 -1.32 -3.42 -21.08
C PRO A 149 -0.93 -4.37 -22.23
N PRO A 150 -1.16 -3.98 -23.49
CA PRO A 150 -0.97 -4.85 -24.66
C PRO A 150 0.48 -5.32 -24.88
N ASP A 151 1.47 -4.72 -24.23
CA ASP A 151 2.89 -5.08 -24.34
C ASP A 151 3.36 -6.15 -23.31
N LEU A 152 2.45 -6.74 -22.53
CA LEU A 152 2.74 -7.81 -21.55
C LEU A 152 1.99 -9.13 -21.82
N ALA A 153 1.34 -9.26 -22.99
CA ALA A 153 0.62 -10.46 -23.44
C ALA A 153 1.40 -11.29 -24.47
#